data_AF-A0A930VQY8-F1
#
_entry.id   AF-A0A930VQY8-F1
#
_cell.length_a   1.000
_cell.length_b   1.000
_cell.length_c   1.000
_cell.angle_alpha   90.00
_cell.angle_beta   90.00
_cell.angle_gamma   90.00
#
_symmetry.space_group_name_H-M   'P 1'
#
loop_
_entity.id
_entity.type
_entity.pdbx_description
1 polymer ?
#
loop_
_entity_poly.entity_id
_entity_poly.type
_entity_poly.pdbx_seq_one_letter_code
_entity_poly.pdbx_strand_id
1 'polypeptide(L)'
;MQQRTEPATQPRAPGPRVGGCLVTDRRARQALTAGLAGDPRRLPGVHLYESNLVEELAARCELTDGEVDAACPHGLFVARRGDLRDHGWRFSPWTWVWIRSRIERHGHLPMVATLAGFVVAGADIRDASTSGTLSLVGPGDWFEALARRRLSTGPGRDWWIRGLDRPRPARNLRATSP
;
A
#
# COMPACT_ATOMS: atom_id res chain seq x y z
N MET A 1 -51.52 -1.83 -20.84
CA MET A 1 -50.13 -2.23 -21.16
C MET A 1 -49.27 -0.97 -21.22
N GLN A 2 -48.59 -0.62 -20.13
CA GLN A 2 -47.63 0.49 -20.11
C GLN A 2 -46.24 -0.07 -20.40
N GLN A 3 -45.61 0.38 -21.49
CA GLN A 3 -44.27 -0.03 -21.86
C GLN A 3 -43.27 0.64 -20.92
N ARG A 4 -42.57 -0.19 -20.13
CA ARG A 4 -41.42 0.23 -19.31
C ARG A 4 -40.25 0.53 -20.25
N THR A 5 -39.87 1.80 -20.34
CA THR A 5 -38.66 2.22 -21.04
C THR A 5 -37.46 1.92 -20.15
N GLU A 6 -36.62 0.95 -20.52
CA GLU A 6 -35.36 0.68 -19.83
C GLU A 6 -34.36 1.81 -20.11
N PRO A 7 -33.72 2.40 -19.07
CA PRO A 7 -32.72 3.43 -19.27
C PRO A 7 -31.46 2.82 -19.90
N ALA A 8 -31.06 3.38 -21.05
CA ALA A 8 -29.84 3.01 -21.73
C ALA A 8 -28.63 3.16 -20.79
N THR A 9 -27.94 2.05 -20.53
CA THR A 9 -26.69 2.04 -19.78
C THR A 9 -25.62 2.75 -20.60
N GLN A 10 -25.27 3.98 -20.20
CA GLN A 10 -24.19 4.72 -20.86
C GLN A 10 -22.85 3.99 -20.69
N PRO A 11 -22.06 3.85 -21.77
CA PRO A 11 -20.73 3.27 -21.68
C PRO A 11 -19.85 4.15 -20.79
N ARG A 12 -19.27 3.54 -19.75
CA ARG A 12 -18.31 4.20 -18.87
C ARG A 12 -17.11 4.66 -19.71
N ALA A 13 -16.88 5.97 -19.77
CA ALA A 13 -15.69 6.51 -20.41
C ALA A 13 -14.43 5.90 -19.74
N PRO A 14 -13.41 5.49 -20.51
CA PRO A 14 -12.16 5.02 -19.95
C PRO A 14 -11.54 6.14 -19.12
N GLY A 15 -11.23 5.84 -17.85
CA GLY A 15 -10.64 6.82 -16.94
C GLY A 15 -9.34 7.43 -17.47
N PRO A 16 -8.98 8.65 -17.04
CA PRO A 16 -7.80 9.35 -17.51
C PRO A 16 -6.53 8.51 -17.32
N ARG A 17 -5.78 8.34 -18.42
CA ARG A 17 -4.47 7.67 -18.42
C ARG A 17 -3.41 8.64 -17.92
N VAL A 18 -3.28 8.76 -16.60
CA VAL A 18 -2.17 9.50 -15.99
C VAL A 18 -0.94 8.58 -15.96
N GLY A 19 0.11 8.92 -16.72
CA GLY A 19 1.48 8.43 -16.54
C GLY A 19 1.66 6.92 -16.34
N GLY A 20 1.24 6.08 -17.29
CA GLY A 20 1.70 4.69 -17.43
C GLY A 20 1.37 3.69 -16.31
N CYS A 21 0.89 4.12 -15.15
CA CYS A 21 0.68 3.27 -13.99
C CYS A 21 -0.82 3.09 -13.74
N LEU A 22 -1.41 2.06 -14.34
CA LEU A 22 -2.83 1.74 -14.22
C LEU A 22 -3.18 1.35 -12.77
N VAL A 23 -3.62 2.32 -11.97
CA VAL A 23 -4.37 2.03 -10.75
C VAL A 23 -5.74 1.52 -11.17
N THR A 24 -6.15 0.38 -10.64
CA THR A 24 -7.53 -0.08 -10.87
C THR A 24 -8.51 0.89 -10.20
N ASP A 25 -9.67 1.12 -10.82
CA ASP A 25 -10.75 1.97 -10.27
C ASP A 25 -11.02 1.73 -8.78
N ARG A 26 -10.96 0.47 -8.35
CA ARG A 26 -11.18 0.08 -6.96
C ARG A 26 -10.11 0.62 -6.03
N ARG A 27 -8.83 0.54 -6.41
CA ARG A 27 -7.70 1.05 -5.61
C ARG A 27 -7.69 2.57 -5.60
N ALA A 28 -7.99 3.21 -6.73
CA ALA A 28 -8.11 4.66 -6.81
C ALA A 28 -9.21 5.16 -5.85
N ARG A 29 -10.41 4.54 -5.90
CA ARG A 29 -11.48 4.86 -4.94
C ARG A 29 -11.08 4.61 -3.50
N GLN A 30 -10.41 3.49 -3.20
CA GLN A 30 -9.96 3.19 -1.84
C GLN A 30 -8.96 4.26 -1.33
N ALA A 31 -8.02 4.69 -2.17
CA ALA A 31 -7.06 5.75 -1.83
C ALA A 31 -7.76 7.09 -1.57
N LEU A 32 -8.71 7.48 -2.43
CA LEU A 32 -9.49 8.71 -2.30
C LEU A 32 -10.39 8.71 -1.06
N THR A 33 -11.15 7.63 -0.84
CA THR A 33 -12.02 7.48 0.34
C THR A 33 -11.25 7.54 1.65
N ALA A 34 -9.98 7.11 1.62
CA ALA A 34 -9.13 7.14 2.78
C ALA A 34 -8.31 8.44 2.92
N GLY A 35 -8.66 9.49 2.15
CA GLY A 35 -8.14 10.84 2.33
C GLY A 35 -6.74 11.10 1.76
N LEU A 36 -6.20 10.20 0.91
CA LEU A 36 -4.84 10.38 0.37
C LEU A 36 -4.68 11.57 -0.59
N ALA A 37 -5.80 12.10 -1.08
CA ALA A 37 -5.87 13.33 -1.89
C ALA A 37 -6.61 14.45 -1.14
N GLY A 38 -6.51 14.47 0.19
CA GLY A 38 -7.23 15.41 1.05
C GLY A 38 -8.69 15.02 1.30
N ASP A 39 -9.38 15.87 2.05
CA ASP A 39 -10.79 15.69 2.37
C ASP A 39 -11.67 16.02 1.15
N PRO A 40 -12.63 15.14 0.79
CA PRO A 40 -13.54 15.44 -0.30
C PRO A 40 -14.53 16.55 0.08
N ARG A 41 -14.74 17.50 -0.83
CA ARG A 41 -15.91 18.39 -0.79
C ARG A 41 -17.14 17.59 -1.21
N ARG A 42 -18.08 17.41 -0.28
CA ARG A 42 -19.30 16.62 -0.50
C ARG A 42 -20.41 17.48 -1.11
N LEU A 43 -21.02 16.98 -2.19
CA LEU A 43 -22.24 17.52 -2.79
C LEU A 43 -23.27 16.38 -2.89
N PRO A 44 -24.57 16.67 -3.12
CA PRO A 44 -25.58 15.63 -3.30
C PRO A 44 -25.18 14.65 -4.43
N GLY A 45 -24.89 13.40 -4.06
CA GLY A 45 -24.55 12.32 -4.99
C GLY A 45 -23.12 12.32 -5.53
N VAL A 46 -22.24 13.24 -5.14
CA VAL A 46 -20.85 13.29 -5.65
C VAL A 46 -19.85 13.79 -4.60
N HIS A 47 -18.62 13.26 -4.66
CA HIS A 47 -17.46 13.74 -3.92
C HIS A 47 -16.50 14.41 -4.88
N LEU A 48 -16.17 15.67 -4.62
CA LEU A 48 -15.18 16.42 -5.38
C LEU A 48 -13.87 16.45 -4.59
N TYR A 49 -12.77 16.18 -5.27
CA TYR A 49 -11.42 16.25 -4.72
C TYR A 49 -10.68 17.37 -5.44
N GLU A 50 -9.68 17.96 -4.78
CA GLU A 50 -8.82 18.95 -5.42
C GLU A 50 -7.97 18.28 -6.51
N SER A 51 -7.99 18.84 -7.72
CA SER A 51 -7.39 18.20 -8.90
C SER A 51 -5.87 18.04 -8.75
N ASN A 52 -5.18 19.05 -8.21
CA ASN A 52 -3.75 19.01 -7.93
C ASN A 52 -3.38 17.86 -6.97
N LEU A 53 -4.14 17.64 -5.89
CA LEU A 53 -3.86 16.56 -4.95
C LEU A 53 -4.08 15.18 -5.57
N VAL A 54 -5.10 15.05 -6.43
CA VAL A 54 -5.35 13.81 -7.18
C VAL A 54 -4.24 13.56 -8.21
N GLU A 55 -3.78 14.60 -8.91
CA GLU A 55 -2.67 14.52 -9.86
C GLU A 55 -1.36 14.15 -9.16
N GLU A 56 -1.03 14.78 -8.04
CA GLU A 56 0.12 14.44 -7.21
C GLU A 56 0.06 12.99 -6.73
N LEU A 57 -1.11 12.53 -6.28
CA LEU A 57 -1.31 11.14 -5.87
C LEU A 57 -1.11 10.17 -7.05
N ALA A 58 -1.63 10.52 -8.23
CA ALA A 58 -1.50 9.72 -9.45
C ALA A 58 -0.06 9.68 -10.00
N ALA A 59 0.71 10.76 -9.80
CA ALA A 59 2.10 10.87 -10.23
C ALA A 59 3.08 10.04 -9.38
N ARG A 60 2.63 9.47 -8.24
CA ARG A 60 3.50 8.66 -7.37
C ARG A 60 3.92 7.37 -8.05
N CYS A 61 5.24 7.24 -8.27
CA CYS A 61 5.82 6.06 -8.91
C CYS A 61 5.72 4.80 -8.04
N GLU A 62 5.52 3.66 -8.71
CA GLU A 62 5.68 2.34 -8.10
C GLU A 62 7.15 2.10 -7.77
N LEU A 63 7.41 1.55 -6.59
CA LEU A 63 8.71 1.10 -6.15
C LEU A 63 9.01 -0.25 -6.78
N THR A 64 10.17 -0.34 -7.41
CA THR A 64 10.73 -1.60 -7.87
C THR A 64 11.28 -2.40 -6.69
N ASP A 65 11.38 -3.71 -6.88
CA ASP A 65 11.99 -4.61 -5.91
C ASP A 65 13.41 -4.18 -5.54
N GLY A 66 14.21 -3.77 -6.52
CA GLY A 66 15.58 -3.29 -6.29
C GLY A 66 15.66 -1.99 -5.49
N GLU A 67 14.74 -1.05 -5.70
CA GLU A 67 14.68 0.18 -4.90
C GLU A 67 14.34 -0.11 -3.43
N VAL A 68 13.41 -1.05 -3.18
CA VAL A 68 13.08 -1.45 -1.81
C VAL A 68 14.24 -2.19 -1.15
N ASP A 69 14.92 -3.08 -1.87
CA ASP A 69 16.09 -3.79 -1.35
C ASP A 69 17.28 -2.86 -1.09
N ALA A 70 17.46 -1.82 -1.91
CA ALA A 70 18.49 -0.80 -1.69
C ALA A 70 18.20 0.05 -0.45
N ALA A 71 16.94 0.46 -0.25
CA ALA A 71 16.53 1.23 0.92
C ALA A 71 16.51 0.40 2.21
N CYS A 72 16.10 -0.87 2.12
CA CYS A 72 15.89 -1.77 3.26
C CYS A 72 16.58 -3.13 3.03
N PRO A 73 17.93 -3.20 3.01
CA PRO A 73 18.68 -4.40 2.62
C PRO A 73 18.52 -5.59 3.56
N HIS A 74 17.97 -5.37 4.75
CA HIS A 74 17.78 -6.40 5.78
C HIS A 74 16.32 -6.87 5.89
N GLY A 75 15.46 -6.39 5.00
CA GLY A 75 14.04 -6.71 4.95
C GLY A 75 13.16 -5.52 5.31
N LEU A 76 11.88 -5.65 4.97
CA LEU A 76 10.86 -4.63 5.19
C LEU A 76 9.57 -5.32 5.63
N PHE A 77 9.01 -4.91 6.76
CA PHE A 77 7.66 -5.28 7.17
C PHE A 77 6.66 -4.35 6.50
N VAL A 78 5.69 -4.89 5.77
CA VAL A 78 4.66 -4.09 5.11
C VAL A 78 3.31 -4.42 5.72
N ALA A 79 2.76 -3.47 6.48
CA ALA A 79 1.39 -3.47 6.95
C ALA A 79 0.47 -2.95 5.83
N ARG A 80 -0.65 -3.64 5.58
CA ARG A 80 -1.69 -3.25 4.62
C ARG A 80 -2.89 -2.64 5.34
N ARG A 81 -2.58 -1.72 6.24
CA ARG A 81 -3.52 -0.96 7.06
C ARG A 81 -3.09 0.51 6.99
N GLY A 82 -4.04 1.42 7.16
CA GLY A 82 -3.80 2.87 7.06
C GLY A 82 -2.99 3.43 8.24
N ASP A 83 -2.79 2.64 9.30
CA ASP A 83 -2.06 3.01 10.49
C ASP A 83 -1.05 1.92 10.89
N LEU A 84 -0.13 2.32 11.76
CA LEU A 84 0.84 1.44 12.42
C LEU A 84 0.43 1.11 13.86
N ARG A 85 -0.61 1.77 14.37
CA ARG A 85 -1.08 1.68 15.75
C ARG A 85 -2.08 0.54 15.86
N ASP A 86 -1.61 -0.68 15.72
CA ASP A 86 -2.47 -1.84 15.92
C ASP A 86 -1.81 -2.87 16.83
N HIS A 87 -2.59 -3.32 17.82
CA HIS A 87 -2.17 -4.26 18.84
C HIS A 87 -2.66 -5.66 18.42
N GLY A 88 -1.75 -6.63 18.31
CA GLY A 88 -2.13 -8.04 18.13
C GLY A 88 -1.93 -8.58 16.72
N TRP A 89 -0.78 -8.31 16.11
CA TRP A 89 -0.38 -8.99 14.90
C TRP A 89 -0.29 -10.51 15.13
N ARG A 90 -1.04 -11.28 14.34
CA ARG A 90 -1.00 -12.74 14.41
C ARG A 90 0.15 -13.26 13.56
N PHE A 91 1.30 -13.47 14.20
CA PHE A 91 2.46 -14.08 13.59
C PHE A 91 2.50 -15.58 13.83
N SER A 92 3.05 -16.34 12.88
CA SER A 92 3.50 -17.69 13.19
C SER A 92 4.76 -17.63 14.08
N PRO A 93 5.06 -18.68 14.87
CA PRO A 93 6.29 -18.74 15.64
C PRO A 93 7.54 -18.49 14.80
N TRP A 94 7.58 -18.98 13.56
CA TRP A 94 8.70 -18.72 12.66
C TRP A 94 8.83 -17.29 12.18
N THR A 95 7.72 -16.63 11.88
CA THR A 95 7.73 -15.21 11.57
C THR A 95 8.27 -14.40 12.75
N TRP A 96 7.87 -14.74 13.96
CA TRP A 96 8.33 -14.06 15.17
C TRP A 96 9.84 -14.24 15.41
N VAL A 97 10.35 -15.46 15.31
CA VAL A 97 11.80 -15.76 15.40
C VAL A 97 12.57 -14.97 14.34
N TRP A 98 12.06 -14.89 13.11
CA TRP A 98 12.69 -14.13 12.05
C TRP A 98 12.76 -12.63 12.37
N ILE A 99 11.65 -12.03 12.80
CA ILE A 99 11.58 -10.61 13.17
C ILE A 99 12.59 -10.31 14.28
N ARG A 100 12.56 -11.10 15.36
CA ARG A 100 13.50 -10.94 16.48
C ARG A 100 14.94 -11.07 16.05
N SER A 101 15.26 -12.10 15.27
CA SER A 101 16.62 -12.27 14.79
C SER A 101 17.09 -11.10 13.92
N ARG A 102 16.21 -10.40 13.20
CA ARG A 102 16.58 -9.19 12.44
C ARG A 102 16.82 -8.01 13.37
N ILE A 103 15.95 -7.78 14.33
CA ILE A 103 16.09 -6.73 15.34
C ILE A 103 17.39 -6.93 16.13
N GLU A 104 17.68 -8.15 16.58
CA GLU A 104 18.90 -8.46 17.36
C GLU A 104 20.18 -8.22 16.55
N ARG A 105 20.18 -8.47 15.23
CA ARG A 105 21.36 -8.28 14.37
C ARG A 105 21.54 -6.86 13.86
N HIS A 106 20.46 -6.14 13.57
CA HIS A 106 20.49 -4.84 12.88
C HIS A 106 19.96 -3.68 13.75
N GLY A 107 19.57 -3.97 14.99
CA GLY A 107 19.03 -3.01 15.96
C GLY A 107 17.59 -2.56 15.69
N HIS A 108 17.03 -2.88 14.51
CA HIS A 108 15.65 -2.57 14.12
C HIS A 108 15.21 -3.39 12.90
N LEU A 109 13.91 -3.36 12.59
CA LEU A 109 13.33 -3.82 11.33
C LEU A 109 12.43 -2.70 10.75
N PRO A 110 12.75 -2.15 9.56
CA PRO A 110 11.89 -1.18 8.88
C PRO A 110 10.46 -1.70 8.69
N MET A 111 9.47 -0.84 8.96
CA MET A 111 8.05 -1.12 8.81
C MET A 111 7.33 0.01 8.10
N VAL A 112 6.51 -0.30 7.10
CA VAL A 112 5.63 0.67 6.43
C VAL A 112 4.18 0.26 6.54
N ALA A 113 3.31 1.26 6.73
CA ALA A 113 1.88 1.14 6.54
C ALA A 113 1.53 1.51 5.10
N THR A 114 0.66 0.72 4.49
CA THR A 114 0.20 0.92 3.12
C THR A 114 -1.32 0.91 3.03
N LEU A 115 -1.82 1.82 2.19
CA LEU A 115 -3.24 2.00 1.94
C LEU A 115 -3.49 2.04 0.44
N ALA A 116 -4.25 1.07 -0.08
CA ALA A 116 -4.40 0.83 -1.52
C ALA A 116 -3.05 0.71 -2.29
N GLY A 117 -1.98 0.33 -1.59
CA GLY A 117 -0.62 0.23 -2.13
C GLY A 117 0.23 1.49 -1.98
N PHE A 118 -0.30 2.61 -1.50
CA PHE A 118 0.50 3.80 -1.20
C PHE A 118 1.11 3.71 0.19
N VAL A 119 2.39 4.07 0.34
CA VAL A 119 3.04 4.20 1.65
C VAL A 119 2.50 5.44 2.36
N VAL A 120 1.92 5.25 3.55
CA VAL A 120 1.25 6.32 4.32
C VAL A 120 1.92 6.62 5.65
N ALA A 121 2.65 5.66 6.21
CA ALA A 121 3.47 5.85 7.41
C ALA A 121 4.64 4.87 7.42
N GLY A 122 5.67 5.22 8.17
CA GLY A 122 6.83 4.38 8.43
C GLY A 122 7.15 4.34 9.92
N ALA A 123 7.79 3.27 10.36
CA ALA A 123 8.36 3.12 11.70
C ALA A 123 9.48 2.10 11.70
N ASP A 124 10.32 2.16 12.72
CA ASP A 124 11.30 1.12 13.02
C ASP A 124 10.75 0.22 14.14
N ILE A 125 10.67 -1.09 13.87
CA ILE A 125 10.35 -2.08 14.90
C ILE A 125 11.61 -2.30 15.73
N ARG A 126 11.55 -2.01 17.03
CA ARG A 126 12.65 -2.18 18.00
C ARG A 126 12.51 -3.41 18.88
N ASP A 127 11.29 -3.92 19.02
CA ASP A 127 11.03 -5.13 19.77
C ASP A 127 9.73 -5.78 19.28
N ALA A 128 9.59 -7.09 19.49
CA ALA A 128 8.41 -7.86 19.18
C ALA A 128 8.07 -8.80 20.34
N SER A 129 6.90 -8.60 20.96
CA SER A 129 6.42 -9.46 22.03
C SER A 129 5.80 -10.75 21.47
N THR A 130 5.75 -11.82 22.27
CA THR A 130 5.06 -13.07 21.92
C THR A 130 3.54 -12.90 21.78
N SER A 131 2.98 -11.83 22.36
CA SER A 131 1.57 -11.45 22.19
C SER A 131 1.26 -10.78 20.84
N GLY A 132 2.26 -10.59 19.99
CA GLY A 132 2.08 -9.93 18.68
C GLY A 132 2.06 -8.40 18.77
N THR A 133 2.54 -7.82 19.86
CA THR A 133 2.74 -6.37 19.98
C THR A 133 4.13 -6.00 19.48
N LEU A 134 4.21 -4.93 18.69
CA LEU A 134 5.47 -4.40 18.16
C LEU A 134 5.80 -3.09 18.88
N SER A 135 7.04 -2.95 19.34
CA SER A 135 7.55 -1.67 19.83
C SER A 135 8.04 -0.85 18.64
N LEU A 136 7.39 0.27 18.37
CA LEU A 136 7.64 1.11 17.20
C LEU A 136 8.29 2.42 17.62
N VAL A 137 9.33 2.80 16.90
CA VAL A 137 9.96 4.12 16.96
C VAL A 137 9.76 4.82 15.62
N GLY A 138 9.87 6.14 15.58
CA GLY A 138 9.84 6.90 14.33
C GLY A 138 10.81 6.32 13.27
N PRO A 139 10.46 6.45 11.98
CA PRO A 139 11.28 5.87 10.91
C PRO A 139 12.64 6.58 10.81
N GLY A 140 13.68 5.83 10.40
CA GLY A 140 14.96 6.39 10.01
C GLY A 140 15.00 6.90 8.57
N ASP A 141 16.21 7.22 8.08
CA ASP A 141 16.45 7.82 6.76
C ASP A 141 15.97 6.97 5.58
N TRP A 142 15.86 5.65 5.75
CA TRP A 142 15.35 4.73 4.73
C TRP A 142 13.93 5.09 4.29
N PHE A 143 13.14 5.73 5.16
CA PHE A 143 11.74 6.00 4.89
C PHE A 143 11.55 7.05 3.81
N GLU A 144 12.43 8.05 3.68
CA GLU A 144 12.33 9.06 2.63
C GLU A 144 12.38 8.46 1.22
N ALA A 145 13.13 7.36 1.04
CA ALA A 145 13.18 6.64 -0.24
C ALA A 145 11.86 5.94 -0.58
N LEU A 146 11.04 5.61 0.42
CA LEU A 146 9.77 4.89 0.26
C LEU A 146 8.53 5.79 0.43
N ALA A 147 8.68 6.91 1.12
CA ALA A 147 7.62 7.84 1.46
C ALA A 147 6.98 8.38 0.18
N ARG A 148 5.64 8.54 0.21
CA ARG A 148 4.86 9.03 -0.94
C ARG A 148 5.06 8.21 -2.23
N ARG A 149 5.52 6.97 -2.13
CA ARG A 149 5.58 6.04 -3.26
C ARG A 149 4.59 4.90 -3.11
N ARG A 150 4.47 4.09 -4.16
CA ARG A 150 3.58 2.94 -4.20
C ARG A 150 4.36 1.66 -4.08
N LEU A 151 3.93 0.76 -3.18
CA LEU A 151 4.40 -0.61 -3.10
C LEU A 151 3.39 -1.53 -3.80
N SER A 152 3.90 -2.37 -4.69
CA SER A 152 3.09 -3.40 -5.34
C SER A 152 2.72 -4.49 -4.34
N THR A 153 1.57 -4.34 -3.69
CA THR A 153 1.04 -5.38 -2.81
C THR A 153 -0.03 -6.17 -3.56
N GLY A 154 0.24 -7.44 -3.87
CA GLY A 154 -0.78 -8.36 -4.37
C GLY A 154 -1.88 -8.64 -3.33
N PRO A 155 -2.98 -9.31 -3.68
CA PRO A 155 -3.97 -9.76 -2.70
C PRO A 155 -3.32 -10.68 -1.66
N GLY A 156 -3.80 -10.67 -0.41
CA GLY A 156 -3.27 -11.54 0.63
C GLY A 156 -3.54 -11.01 2.04
N ARG A 157 -2.73 -11.50 2.98
CA ARG A 157 -2.73 -11.11 4.40
C ARG A 157 -2.60 -9.60 4.56
N ASP A 158 -3.04 -9.14 5.71
CA ASP A 158 -3.03 -7.77 6.21
C ASP A 158 -1.60 -7.24 6.42
N TRP A 159 -0.61 -8.12 6.33
CA TRP A 159 0.81 -7.82 6.37
C TRP A 159 1.58 -8.83 5.51
N TRP A 160 2.81 -8.48 5.16
CA TRP A 160 3.79 -9.40 4.59
C TRP A 160 5.21 -8.89 4.90
N ILE A 161 6.20 -9.76 4.81
CA ILE A 161 7.59 -9.43 5.15
C ILE A 161 8.50 -9.71 3.97
N ARG A 162 9.12 -8.66 3.44
CA ARG A 162 10.15 -8.76 2.41
C ARG A 162 11.41 -9.40 3.00
N GLY A 163 11.95 -10.40 2.31
CA GLY A 163 13.10 -11.19 2.77
C GLY A 163 12.74 -12.43 3.60
N LEU A 164 11.46 -12.59 3.97
CA LEU A 164 10.92 -13.83 4.53
C LEU A 164 9.94 -14.48 3.55
N ASP A 165 8.96 -13.70 3.10
CA ASP A 165 8.04 -14.15 2.06
C ASP A 165 8.78 -14.08 0.72
N ARG A 166 8.88 -15.23 0.02
CA ARG A 166 9.41 -15.22 -1.35
C ARG A 166 8.56 -14.29 -2.20
N PRO A 167 9.15 -13.42 -3.03
CA PRO A 167 8.39 -12.63 -3.98
C PRO A 167 7.56 -13.61 -4.80
N ARG A 168 6.24 -13.50 -4.70
CA ARG A 168 5.35 -14.26 -5.57
C ARG A 168 5.73 -13.79 -6.97
N PRO A 169 6.17 -14.67 -7.89
CA PRO A 169 6.54 -14.24 -9.23
C PRO A 169 5.39 -13.38 -9.74
N ALA A 170 5.71 -12.15 -10.14
CA ALA A 170 4.72 -11.24 -10.69
C ALA A 170 3.94 -12.06 -11.71
N ARG A 171 2.65 -12.26 -11.45
CA ARG A 171 1.82 -13.02 -12.36
C ARG A 171 1.86 -12.18 -13.62
N ASN A 172 2.69 -12.56 -14.59
CA ASN A 172 2.89 -11.85 -15.84
C ASN A 172 1.50 -11.66 -16.43
N LEU A 173 0.93 -10.48 -16.17
CA LEU A 173 -0.27 -10.02 -16.83
C LEU A 173 0.21 -9.87 -18.25
N ARG A 174 -0.10 -10.90 -19.04
CA ARG A 174 0.37 -11.10 -20.40
C ARG A 174 0.39 -9.74 -21.09
N ALA A 175 1.54 -9.40 -21.66
CA ALA A 175 1.60 -8.41 -22.71
C ALA A 175 0.61 -8.88 -23.79
N THR A 176 -0.63 -8.41 -23.73
CA THR A 176 -1.45 -8.25 -24.92
C THR A 176 -0.80 -7.13 -25.71
N SER A 177 0.26 -7.49 -26.42
CA SER A 177 0.65 -6.80 -27.63
C SER A 177 -0.43 -7.04 -28.69
N PRO A 178 -0.66 -6.05 -29.57
CA PRO A 178 -1.83 -5.94 -30.45
C PRO A 178 -1.99 -7.09 -31.45
#